data_AF-A0A662J5J3-F1
#
_entry.id   AF-A0A662J5J3-F1
#
_cell.length_a   1.000
_cell.length_b   1.000
_cell.length_c   1.000
_cell.angle_alpha   90.00
_cell.angle_beta   90.00
_cell.angle_gamma   90.00
#
_symmetry.space_group_name_H-M   'P 1'
#
loop_
_entity.id
_entity.type
_entity.pdbx_description
1 polymer ?
#
loop_
_entity_poly.entity_id
_entity_poly.type
_entity_poly.pdbx_seq_one_letter_code
_entity_poly.pdbx_strand_id
1 'polypeptide(L)'
;VREWIRIINEGRKEGYIYIGLYHSHPDAHPIPSNTDIHRMLECPGEIWLIVSVYRDRPMEMAAYTMPSASSALLRVNLEVVDKEIMKSEIGVNSDFSFSFREQLP
;
A
#
# COMPACT_ATOMS: atom_id res chain seq x y z
N VAL A 1 -0.80 -0.94 -20.04
CA VAL A 1 -1.83 0.06 -19.66
C VAL A 1 -3.23 -0.55 -19.57
N ARG A 2 -3.77 -1.23 -20.61
CA ARG A 2 -5.16 -1.73 -20.61
C ARG A 2 -5.49 -2.76 -19.53
N GLU A 3 -4.53 -3.60 -19.16
CA GLU A 3 -4.76 -4.68 -18.21
C GLU A 3 -5.01 -4.21 -16.78
N TRP A 4 -4.30 -3.17 -16.36
CA TRP A 4 -4.39 -2.66 -14.99
C TRP A 4 -5.75 -2.00 -14.69
N ILE A 5 -6.26 -1.24 -15.65
CA ILE A 5 -7.60 -0.63 -15.57
C ILE A 5 -8.69 -1.70 -15.50
N ARG A 6 -8.53 -2.80 -16.25
CA ARG A 6 -9.46 -3.93 -16.23
C ARG A 6 -9.54 -4.54 -14.83
N ILE A 7 -8.40 -4.88 -14.23
CA ILE A 7 -8.33 -5.49 -12.89
C ILE A 7 -8.92 -4.57 -11.83
N ILE A 8 -8.62 -3.27 -11.88
CA ILE A 8 -9.21 -2.30 -10.93
C ILE A 8 -10.72 -2.22 -11.07
N ASN A 9 -11.23 -2.21 -12.30
CA ASN A 9 -12.67 -2.17 -12.53
C ASN A 9 -13.36 -3.46 -12.09
N GLU A 10 -12.72 -4.63 -12.21
CA GLU A 10 -13.22 -5.89 -11.68
C GLU A 10 -13.26 -5.86 -10.15
N GLY A 11 -12.17 -5.45 -9.49
CA GLY A 11 -12.15 -5.30 -8.03
C GLY A 11 -13.22 -4.33 -7.53
N ARG A 12 -13.44 -3.20 -8.22
CA ARG A 12 -14.51 -2.25 -7.88
C ARG A 12 -15.91 -2.85 -7.96
N LYS A 13 -16.16 -3.72 -8.95
CA LYS A 13 -17.46 -4.43 -9.06
C LYS A 13 -17.68 -5.41 -7.91
N GLU A 14 -16.60 -5.91 -7.32
CA GLU A 14 -16.61 -6.78 -6.15
C GLU A 14 -16.59 -6.01 -4.82
N GLY A 15 -16.68 -4.67 -4.85
CA GLY A 15 -16.69 -3.82 -3.66
C GLY A 15 -15.32 -3.42 -3.12
N TYR A 16 -14.24 -3.79 -3.81
CA TYR A 16 -12.89 -3.39 -3.42
C TYR A 16 -12.54 -1.96 -3.87
N ILE A 17 -11.64 -1.35 -3.10
CA ILE A 17 -11.08 -0.03 -3.39
C ILE A 17 -9.61 -0.22 -3.76
N TYR A 18 -9.19 0.43 -4.83
CA TYR A 18 -7.77 0.52 -5.17
C TYR A 18 -7.08 1.50 -4.21
N ILE A 19 -6.09 1.00 -3.46
CA ILE A 19 -5.35 1.79 -2.45
C ILE A 19 -3.90 2.09 -2.84
N GLY A 20 -3.38 1.47 -3.91
CA GLY A 20 -2.00 1.61 -4.32
C GLY A 20 -1.43 0.33 -4.92
N LEU A 21 -0.11 0.21 -4.91
CA LEU A 21 0.61 -0.86 -5.63
C LEU A 21 1.72 -1.47 -4.79
N TYR A 22 2.21 -2.62 -5.25
CA TYR A 22 3.40 -3.24 -4.69
C TYR A 22 4.42 -3.52 -5.79
N HIS A 23 5.70 -3.53 -5.42
CA HIS A 23 6.77 -4.07 -6.26
C HIS A 23 7.89 -4.62 -5.39
N SER A 24 8.82 -5.36 -6.01
CA SER A 24 9.93 -5.98 -5.31
C SER A 24 11.29 -5.45 -5.75
N HIS A 25 12.21 -5.29 -4.81
CA HIS A 25 13.61 -4.97 -5.07
C HIS A 25 14.50 -6.21 -4.88
N PRO A 26 15.34 -6.59 -5.86
CA PRO A 26 16.31 -7.65 -5.68
C PRO A 26 17.54 -7.15 -4.91
N ASP A 27 17.89 -7.83 -3.83
CA ASP A 27 19.12 -7.61 -3.05
C ASP A 27 19.36 -6.15 -2.61
N ALA A 28 18.29 -5.38 -2.37
CA ALA A 28 18.33 -3.99 -1.93
C ALA A 28 17.29 -3.72 -0.84
N HIS A 29 17.51 -2.71 0.01
CA HIS A 29 16.58 -2.34 1.08
C HIS A 29 15.21 -1.86 0.54
N PRO A 30 14.13 -2.00 1.33
CA PRO A 30 12.78 -1.68 0.89
C PRO A 30 12.55 -0.17 1.01
N ILE A 31 13.34 0.61 0.29
CA ILE A 31 13.29 2.08 0.27
C ILE A 31 12.94 2.50 -1.16
N PRO A 32 12.00 3.45 -1.35
CA PRO A 32 11.65 3.94 -2.68
C PRO A 32 12.86 4.54 -3.39
N SER A 33 13.04 4.21 -4.66
CA SER A 33 13.97 4.92 -5.54
C SER A 33 13.44 6.31 -5.91
N ASN A 34 14.28 7.16 -6.49
CA ASN A 34 13.82 8.45 -7.02
C ASN A 34 12.71 8.29 -8.07
N THR A 35 12.79 7.24 -8.90
CA THR A 35 11.75 6.93 -9.89
C THR A 35 10.41 6.60 -9.22
N ASP A 36 10.43 5.84 -8.12
CA ASP A 36 9.23 5.54 -7.34
C ASP A 36 8.64 6.81 -6.73
N ILE A 37 9.47 7.67 -6.14
CA ILE A 37 9.04 8.94 -5.56
C ILE A 37 8.37 9.83 -6.62
N HIS A 38 8.93 9.92 -7.84
CA HIS A 38 8.30 10.66 -8.93
C HIS A 38 6.93 10.10 -9.31
N ARG A 39 6.78 8.77 -9.33
CA ARG A 39 5.48 8.13 -9.59
C ARG A 39 4.47 8.40 -8.48
N MET A 40 4.91 8.38 -7.23
CA MET A 40 4.08 8.74 -6.07
C MET A 40 3.62 10.21 -6.11
N LEU A 41 4.42 11.12 -6.69
CA LEU A 41 4.00 12.52 -6.92
C LEU A 41 2.90 12.62 -7.99
N GLU A 42 2.96 11.77 -9.02
CA GLU A 42 1.93 11.71 -10.06
C GLU A 42 0.62 11.10 -9.56
N CYS A 43 0.68 10.22 -8.55
CA CYS A 43 -0.47 9.59 -7.92
C CYS A 43 -0.49 9.77 -6.38
N PRO A 44 -0.75 11.01 -5.88
CA PRO A 44 -0.78 11.24 -4.44
C PRO A 44 -1.86 10.42 -3.73
N GLY A 45 -1.56 9.99 -2.51
CA GLY A 45 -2.43 9.17 -1.67
C GLY A 45 -2.33 7.66 -1.90
N GLU A 46 -1.68 7.20 -2.97
CA GLU A 46 -1.39 5.77 -3.12
C GLU A 46 -0.44 5.27 -2.02
N ILE A 47 -0.68 4.03 -1.56
CA ILE A 47 0.21 3.30 -0.68
C ILE A 47 1.08 2.37 -1.53
N TRP A 48 2.40 2.53 -1.41
CA TRP A 48 3.39 1.77 -2.15
C TRP A 48 4.07 0.79 -1.21
N LEU A 49 3.79 -0.50 -1.37
CA LEU A 49 4.44 -1.58 -0.62
C LEU A 49 5.69 -2.06 -1.37
N ILE A 50 6.86 -1.92 -0.75
CA ILE A 50 8.13 -2.37 -1.31
C ILE A 50 8.56 -3.63 -0.56
N VAL A 51 8.78 -4.71 -1.30
CA VAL A 51 9.23 -6.00 -0.78
C VAL A 51 10.64 -6.28 -1.25
N SER A 52 11.58 -6.29 -0.33
CA SER A 52 12.97 -6.64 -0.59
C SER A 52 13.17 -8.14 -0.51
N VAL A 53 13.56 -8.72 -1.64
CA VAL A 53 13.81 -10.14 -1.78
C VAL A 53 15.31 -10.36 -1.89
N TYR A 54 15.85 -11.14 -0.96
CA TYR A 54 17.27 -11.46 -0.88
C TYR A 54 17.50 -12.95 -1.12
N ARG A 55 18.70 -13.29 -1.56
CA ARG A 55 19.10 -14.71 -1.74
C ARG A 55 19.35 -15.43 -0.41
N ASP A 56 20.06 -14.78 0.51
CA ASP A 56 20.64 -15.44 1.69
C ASP A 56 20.13 -14.87 3.03
N ARG A 57 19.04 -14.10 3.00
CA ARG A 57 18.44 -13.54 4.22
C ARG A 57 16.92 -13.40 4.12
N PRO A 58 16.20 -13.24 5.25
CA PRO A 58 14.76 -13.06 5.24
C PRO A 58 14.31 -11.86 4.40
N MET A 59 13.10 -11.95 3.85
CA MET A 59 12.48 -10.82 3.15
C MET A 59 12.26 -9.64 4.11
N GLU A 60 12.42 -8.42 3.59
CA GLU A 60 12.07 -7.20 4.30
C GLU A 60 10.96 -6.48 3.56
N MET A 61 10.09 -5.77 4.28
CA MET A 61 9.00 -5.00 3.66
C MET A 61 8.81 -3.66 4.36
N ALA A 62 8.48 -2.65 3.57
CA ALA A 62 8.11 -1.34 4.06
C ALA A 62 7.09 -0.70 3.11
N ALA A 63 6.17 0.08 3.66
CA ALA A 63 5.17 0.80 2.89
C ALA A 63 5.35 2.30 3.04
N TYR A 64 5.08 3.01 1.96
CA TYR A 64 5.22 4.46 1.88
C TYR A 64 4.03 5.09 1.19
N THR A 65 3.72 6.33 1.52
CA THR A 65 2.72 7.13 0.82
C THR A 65 3.18 8.57 0.71
N MET A 66 2.62 9.29 -0.25
CA MET A 66 2.76 10.73 -0.37
C MET A 66 1.36 11.33 -0.43
N PRO A 67 0.84 11.87 0.69
CA PRO A 67 -0.58 12.27 0.78
C PRO A 67 -1.00 13.32 -0.25
N SER A 68 -0.09 14.22 -0.63
CA SER A 68 -0.29 15.22 -1.67
C SER A 68 1.00 15.47 -2.44
N ALA A 69 0.91 16.10 -3.62
CA ALA A 69 2.07 16.47 -4.43
C ALA A 69 3.01 17.50 -3.76
N SER A 70 2.56 18.14 -2.68
CA SER A 70 3.35 19.07 -1.86
C SER A 70 3.79 18.46 -0.51
N SER A 71 3.42 17.21 -0.24
CA SER A 71 3.76 16.53 1.01
C SER A 71 5.11 15.84 0.93
N ALA A 72 5.73 15.63 2.09
CA ALA A 72 6.87 14.73 2.21
C ALA A 72 6.44 13.27 2.04
N LEU A 73 7.41 12.43 1.67
CA LEU A 73 7.28 10.98 1.71
C LEU A 73 7.06 10.52 3.15
N LEU A 74 6.00 9.77 3.40
CA LEU A 74 5.66 9.21 4.71
C LEU A 74 5.81 7.70 4.70
N ARG A 75 6.32 7.13 5.79
CA ARG A 75 6.32 5.68 6.03
C ARG A 75 5.00 5.29 6.69
N VAL A 76 4.37 4.23 6.18
CA VAL A 76 3.13 3.67 6.72
C VAL A 76 3.49 2.50 7.63
N ASN A 77 2.84 2.41 8.79
CA ASN A 77 3.00 1.27 9.69
C ASN A 77 2.45 0.01 9.03
N LEU A 78 3.24 -1.07 9.08
CA LEU A 78 2.86 -2.36 8.54
C LEU A 78 2.66 -3.36 9.66
N GLU A 79 1.56 -4.09 9.59
CA GLU A 79 1.25 -5.21 10.46
C GLU A 79 0.81 -6.38 9.59
N VAL A 80 1.40 -7.55 9.82
CA VAL A 80 1.01 -8.78 9.13
C VAL A 80 0.05 -9.53 10.06
N VAL A 81 -1.22 -9.52 9.70
CA VAL A 81 -2.28 -10.19 10.45
C VAL A 81 -2.65 -11.50 9.78
N ASP A 82 -2.95 -12.52 10.59
CA ASP A 82 -3.56 -13.75 10.07
C ASP A 82 -5.00 -13.46 9.63
N LYS A 83 -5.48 -14.15 8.59
CA LYS A 83 -6.82 -13.94 8.01
C LYS A 83 -7.94 -14.13 9.03
N GLU A 84 -7.73 -14.97 10.04
CA GLU A 84 -8.73 -15.19 11.10
C GLU A 84 -8.83 -13.99 12.05
N ILE A 85 -7.72 -13.31 12.33
CA ILE A 85 -7.64 -12.12 13.20
C ILE A 85 -8.28 -10.90 12.51
N MET A 86 -8.11 -10.80 11.19
CA MET A 86 -8.63 -9.71 10.38
C MET A 86 -10.17 -9.58 10.46
N LYS A 87 -10.88 -10.70 10.67
CA LYS A 87 -12.35 -10.72 10.86
C LYS A 87 -12.78 -10.30 12.26
N SER A 88 -11.99 -10.60 13.28
CA SER A 88 -12.37 -10.40 14.69
C SER A 88 -12.01 -9.03 15.25
N GLU A 89 -10.88 -8.44 14.85
CA GLU A 89 -10.36 -7.22 15.48
C GLU A 89 -10.71 -5.93 14.71
N ILE A 90 -10.82 -6.01 13.38
CA ILE A 90 -11.06 -4.84 12.52
C ILE A 90 -12.55 -4.73 12.11
N GLY A 91 -13.38 -5.71 12.47
CA GLY A 91 -14.83 -5.68 12.17
C GLY A 91 -15.14 -5.62 10.68
N VAL A 92 -14.25 -6.13 9.82
CA VAL A 92 -14.40 -6.09 8.36
C VAL A 92 -15.40 -7.15 7.91
N ASN A 93 -16.69 -6.84 8.02
CA ASN A 93 -17.74 -7.55 7.30
C ASN A 93 -17.77 -7.05 5.86
N SER A 94 -16.84 -7.51 5.01
CA SER A 94 -16.82 -7.38 3.52
C SER A 94 -17.10 -6.01 2.85
N ASP A 95 -17.49 -4.97 3.58
CA ASP A 95 -17.91 -3.66 3.11
C ASP A 95 -16.92 -2.67 3.72
N PHE A 96 -15.82 -2.44 3.01
CA PHE A 96 -14.77 -1.52 3.44
C PHE A 96 -15.28 -0.08 3.45
N SER A 97 -15.65 0.45 4.62
CA SER A 97 -15.72 1.89 4.88
C SER A 97 -14.59 2.29 5.84
N PHE A 98 -13.58 3.00 5.35
CA PHE A 98 -12.59 3.65 6.20
C PHE A 98 -13.16 4.98 6.70
N SER A 99 -13.42 5.10 8.00
CA SER A 99 -13.59 6.41 8.65
C SER A 99 -12.24 6.86 9.22
N PHE A 100 -11.68 7.95 8.70
CA PHE A 100 -10.59 8.64 9.36
C PHE A 100 -11.06 9.13 10.73
N ARG A 101 -10.51 8.57 11.82
CA ARG A 101 -10.55 9.26 13.10
C ARG A 101 -9.43 10.30 13.07
N GLU A 102 -9.79 11.56 12.86
CA GLU A 102 -8.92 12.67 13.26
C GLU A 102 -8.70 12.56 14.77
N GLN A 103 -7.49 12.18 15.17
CA GLN A 103 -6.99 12.50 16.50
C GLN A 103 -6.42 13.91 16.43
N LEU A 104 -7.22 14.88 16.85
CA LEU A 104 -6.71 16.16 17.33
C LEU A 104 -6.66 16.10 18.88
N PRO A 105 -5.71 16.82 19.51
CA PRO A 105 -5.45 16.74 20.94
C PRO A 105 -6.61 17.18 21.83
#